data_AF-A0A292REH2-F1
#
_entry.id   AF-A0A292REH2-F1
#
_cell.length_a   1.000
_cell.length_b   1.000
_cell.length_c   1.000
_cell.angle_alpha   90.00
_cell.angle_beta   90.00
_cell.angle_gamma   90.00
#
_symmetry.space_group_name_H-M   'P 1'
#
loop_
_entity.id
_entity.type
_entity.pdbx_description
1 polymer ?
#
loop_
_entity_poly.entity_id
_entity_poly.type
_entity_poly.pdbx_seq_one_letter_code
_entity_poly.pdbx_strand_id
1 'polypeptide(L)'
;MRLIEKLKDFEQQYVFLRWVSGGEYGKIEFVGDDFIEFTIVDVESMERRETMLINAQLILEIAFGGADVSRIIAEVSSQLSFGE
;
A
#
# COMPACT_ATOMS: atom_id res chain seq x y z
N MET A 1 -7.05 18.22 -9.26
CA MET A 1 -7.00 17.14 -8.28
C MET A 1 -5.54 16.92 -7.92
N ARG A 2 -5.17 17.09 -6.66
CA ARG A 2 -3.80 16.85 -6.17
C ARG A 2 -3.59 15.35 -5.94
N LEU A 3 -2.36 14.86 -6.04
CA LEU A 3 -2.03 13.45 -5.83
C LEU A 3 -2.53 12.96 -4.47
N ILE A 4 -2.32 13.74 -3.41
CA ILE A 4 -2.76 13.41 -2.04
C ILE A 4 -4.29 13.25 -1.91
N GLU A 5 -5.06 14.04 -2.65
CA GLU A 5 -6.53 13.92 -2.65
C GLU A 5 -6.96 12.60 -3.27
N LYS A 6 -6.27 12.17 -4.34
CA LYS A 6 -6.51 10.87 -4.99
C LYS A 6 -6.04 9.70 -4.13
N LEU A 7 -4.95 9.89 -3.39
CA LEU A 7 -4.40 8.89 -2.48
C LEU A 7 -5.40 8.48 -1.42
N LYS A 8 -6.27 9.40 -0.98
CA LYS A 8 -7.31 9.13 0.01
C LYS A 8 -8.28 8.03 -0.45
N ASP A 9 -8.53 7.92 -1.75
CA ASP A 9 -9.38 6.85 -2.33
C ASP A 9 -8.75 5.45 -2.16
N PHE A 10 -7.44 5.38 -1.95
CA PHE A 10 -6.66 4.15 -1.79
C PHE A 10 -6.28 3.89 -0.32
N GLU A 11 -6.81 4.66 0.63
CA GLU A 11 -6.61 4.37 2.04
C GLU A 11 -7.14 2.97 2.38
N GLN A 12 -6.39 2.25 3.21
CA GLN A 12 -6.57 0.84 3.55
C GLN A 12 -6.41 -0.16 2.39
N GLN A 13 -5.97 0.27 1.21
CA GLN A 13 -5.76 -0.63 0.07
C GLN A 13 -4.30 -1.08 -0.10
N TYR A 14 -4.12 -2.29 -0.61
CA TYR A 14 -2.83 -2.79 -1.06
C TYR A 14 -2.50 -2.23 -2.44
N VAL A 15 -1.28 -1.71 -2.59
CA VAL A 15 -0.76 -1.11 -3.81
C VAL A 15 0.71 -1.44 -3.98
N PHE A 16 1.20 -1.28 -5.20
CA PHE A 16 2.62 -1.02 -5.41
C PHE A 16 2.85 0.49 -5.33
N LEU A 17 3.83 0.90 -4.54
CA LEU A 17 4.21 2.30 -4.37
C LEU A 17 5.69 2.46 -4.72
N ARG A 18 6.01 3.42 -5.59
CA ARG A 18 7.39 3.82 -5.90
C ARG A 18 7.62 5.26 -5.48
N TRP A 19 8.69 5.50 -4.74
CA TRP A 19 9.13 6.82 -4.28
C TRP A 19 10.61 7.02 -4.61
N VAL A 20 11.17 8.18 -4.24
CA VAL A 20 12.51 8.59 -4.68
C VAL A 20 13.65 7.62 -4.34
N SER A 21 13.52 6.85 -3.25
CA SER A 21 14.58 5.99 -2.74
C SER A 21 14.27 4.50 -2.83
N GLY A 22 13.11 4.11 -3.38
CA GLY A 22 12.69 2.71 -3.40
C GLY A 22 11.30 2.50 -3.99
N GLY A 23 10.88 1.25 -4.07
CA GLY A 23 9.52 0.90 -4.45
C GLY A 23 9.16 -0.49 -3.97
N GLU A 24 8.00 -0.61 -3.35
CA GLU A 24 7.60 -1.80 -2.60
C GLU A 24 6.11 -2.05 -2.72
N TYR A 25 5.71 -3.30 -2.49
CA TYR A 25 4.32 -3.68 -2.29
C TYR A 25 3.94 -3.46 -0.84
N GLY A 26 2.73 -2.96 -0.61
CA GLY A 26 2.30 -2.67 0.74
C GLY A 26 0.91 -2.08 0.80
N LYS A 27 0.49 -1.71 2.01
CA LYS A 27 -0.82 -1.15 2.29
C LYS A 27 -0.68 0.33 2.68
N ILE A 28 -1.48 1.18 2.07
CA ILE A 28 -1.64 2.56 2.54
C ILE A 28 -2.52 2.51 3.79
N GLU A 29 -1.94 2.70 4.97
CA GLU A 29 -2.71 2.68 6.22
C GLU A 29 -3.46 3.99 6.44
N PHE A 30 -2.82 5.11 6.12
CA PHE A 30 -3.39 6.43 6.32
C PHE A 30 -2.87 7.43 5.31
N VAL A 31 -3.73 8.36 4.88
CA VAL A 31 -3.38 9.50 4.04
C VAL A 31 -3.66 10.78 4.82
N GLY A 32 -2.57 11.48 5.17
CA GLY A 32 -2.59 12.78 5.81
C GLY A 32 -2.64 13.94 4.81
N ASP A 33 -2.30 15.15 5.27
CA ASP A 33 -2.39 16.35 4.45
C ASP A 33 -1.27 16.44 3.38
N ASP A 34 -0.07 15.94 3.69
CA ASP A 34 1.11 15.95 2.82
C ASP A 34 1.96 14.68 2.89
N PHE A 35 1.49 13.64 3.59
CA PHE A 35 2.18 12.36 3.75
C PHE A 35 1.23 11.17 3.72
N ILE A 36 1.80 9.98 3.57
CA ILE A 36 1.09 8.71 3.76
C ILE A 36 1.82 7.84 4.79
N GLU A 37 1.06 7.02 5.51
CA GLU A 37 1.55 5.86 6.25
C GLU A 37 1.44 4.63 5.34
N PHE A 38 2.57 3.99 5.07
CA PHE A 38 2.65 2.85 4.15
C PHE A 38 3.32 1.67 4.83
N THR A 39 2.60 0.56 4.97
CA THR A 39 3.10 -0.69 5.56
C THR A 39 3.56 -1.62 4.45
N ILE A 40 4.86 -1.91 4.39
CA ILE A 40 5.47 -2.81 3.42
C ILE A 40 5.09 -4.26 3.74
N VAL A 41 4.74 -5.00 2.69
CA VAL A 41 4.45 -6.43 2.74
C VAL A 41 5.48 -7.19 1.93
N ASP A 42 6.05 -8.21 2.56
CA ASP A 42 6.87 -9.20 1.87
C ASP A 42 6.00 -10.03 0.91
N VAL A 43 6.25 -9.96 -0.39
CA VAL A 43 5.47 -10.70 -1.40
C VAL A 43 5.72 -12.22 -1.42
N GLU A 44 6.76 -12.70 -0.75
CA GLU A 44 7.03 -14.13 -0.60
C GLU A 44 6.39 -14.68 0.67
N SER A 45 6.63 -14.05 1.82
CA SER A 45 6.12 -14.52 3.12
C SER A 45 4.74 -13.99 3.49
N MET A 46 4.29 -12.91 2.85
CA MET A 46 3.04 -12.18 3.12
C MET A 46 2.98 -11.54 4.51
N GLU A 47 4.15 -11.42 5.16
CA GLU A 47 4.29 -10.76 6.45
C GLU A 47 4.52 -9.26 6.27
N ARG A 48 3.99 -8.49 7.24
CA ARG A 48 4.25 -7.05 7.33
C ARG A 48 5.67 -6.85 7.83
N ARG A 49 6.49 -6.10 7.09
CA ARG A 49 7.89 -5.84 7.45
C ARG A 49 8.04 -4.57 8.27
N GLU A 50 7.69 -3.43 7.68
CA GLU A 50 7.87 -2.12 8.30
C GLU A 50 6.79 -1.14 7.86
N THR A 51 6.55 -0.12 8.67
CA THR A 51 5.64 0.99 8.33
C THR A 51 6.46 2.27 8.16
N MET A 52 6.29 2.91 7.01
CA MET A 52 7.02 4.11 6.61
C MET A 52 6.08 5.32 6.53
N LEU A 53 6.59 6.48 6.92
CA LEU A 53 5.97 7.77 6.63
C LEU A 53 6.63 8.36 5.39
N ILE A 54 5.86 8.51 4.31
CA ILE A 54 6.36 8.98 3.02
C ILE A 54 5.71 10.31 2.69
N ASN A 55 6.51 11.36 2.53
CA ASN A 55 6.01 12.64 2.03
C ASN A 55 5.46 12.46 0.61
N ALA A 56 4.25 12.92 0.36
CA ALA A 56 3.55 12.67 -0.89
C ALA A 56 4.23 13.29 -2.11
N GLN A 57 5.06 14.31 -1.93
CA GLN A 57 5.86 14.91 -3.02
C GLN A 57 7.00 13.99 -3.50
N LEU A 58 7.37 12.98 -2.72
CA LEU A 58 8.41 12.02 -3.06
C LEU A 58 7.86 10.80 -3.81
N ILE A 59 6.54 10.66 -3.90
CA ILE A 59 5.87 9.56 -4.59
C ILE A 59 5.97 9.78 -6.10
N LEU A 60 6.47 8.77 -6.81
CA LEU A 60 6.69 8.80 -8.25
C LEU A 60 5.63 8.01 -9.02
N GLU A 61 5.14 6.92 -8.45
CA GLU A 61 4.15 6.05 -9.08
C GLU A 61 3.36 5.26 -8.04
N ILE A 62 2.09 5.02 -8.37
CA ILE A 62 1.21 4.08 -7.69
C ILE A 62 0.56 3.20 -8.73
N ALA A 63 0.69 1.89 -8.53
CA ALA A 63 -0.03 0.90 -9.32
C ALA A 63 -0.97 0.11 -8.41
N PHE A 64 -2.24 0.10 -8.80
CA PHE A 64 -3.30 -0.66 -8.14
C PHE A 64 -3.86 -1.70 -9.13
N GLY A 65 -4.20 -2.90 -8.65
CA GLY A 65 -4.80 -3.95 -9.48
C GLY A 65 -3.84 -4.70 -10.41
N GLY A 66 -2.52 -4.60 -10.20
CA GLY A 66 -1.56 -5.52 -10.84
C GLY A 66 -1.72 -6.96 -10.32
N ALA A 67 -1.23 -7.95 -11.08
CA ALA A 67 -1.35 -9.36 -10.72
C ALA A 67 -0.80 -9.67 -9.31
N ASP A 68 0.32 -9.05 -8.94
CA ASP A 68 0.92 -9.18 -7.61
C ASP A 68 0.03 -8.58 -6.51
N VAL A 69 -0.55 -7.40 -6.74
CA VAL A 69 -1.50 -6.77 -5.81
C VAL A 69 -2.74 -7.66 -5.61
N SER A 70 -3.29 -8.22 -6.69
CA SER A 70 -4.41 -9.16 -6.62
C SER A 70 -4.06 -10.43 -5.84
N ARG A 71 -2.84 -10.95 -5.99
CA ARG A 71 -2.35 -12.09 -5.23
C ARG A 71 -2.26 -11.79 -3.73
N ILE A 72 -1.67 -10.64 -3.36
CA ILE A 72 -1.58 -10.21 -1.95
C ILE A 72 -2.98 -10.12 -1.34
N ILE A 73 -3.92 -9.48 -2.05
CA ILE A 73 -5.31 -9.35 -1.58
C ILE A 73 -5.95 -10.73 -1.37
N ALA A 74 -5.77 -11.65 -2.31
CA ALA A 74 -6.34 -12.99 -2.21
C ALA A 74 -5.78 -13.77 -1.01
N GLU A 75 -4.47 -13.65 -0.76
CA GLU A 75 -3.81 -14.32 0.37
C GLU A 75 -4.24 -13.73 1.72
N VAL A 76 -4.21 -12.40 1.87
CA VAL A 76 -4.71 -11.76 3.10
C VAL A 76 -6.17 -12.13 3.34
N SER A 77 -6.98 -12.22 2.27
CA SER A 77 -8.39 -12.62 2.37
C SER A 77 -8.57 -14.09 2.75
N SER A 78 -7.63 -14.98 2.41
CA SER A 78 -7.68 -16.41 2.80
C SER A 78 -7.40 -16.59 4.30
N GLN A 79 -6.60 -15.69 4.87
CA GLN A 79 -6.22 -15.69 6.29
C GLN A 79 -7.26 -14.98 7.17
N LEU A 80 -8.18 -14.21 6.57
CA LEU A 80 -9.38 -13.77 7.27
C LEU A 80 -10.24 -15.01 7.53
N SER A 81 -10.14 -15.56 8.73
CA SER A 81 -11.15 -16.49 9.23
C SER A 81 -12.50 -15.80 9.13
N PHE A 82 -13.39 -16.32 8.28
CA PHE A 82 -14.80 -15.94 8.32
C PHE A 82 -15.26 -16.21 9.74
N GLY A 83 -15.50 -15.14 10.51
CA GLY A 83 -15.97 -15.28 11.87
C GLY A 83 -17.26 -16.09 11.89
N GLU A 84 -17.25 -17.18 12.65
CA GLU A 84 -18.46 -17.75 13.26
C GLU A 84 -19.03 -16.76 14.29
#